data_AF-A0A2E9XEM9-F1
#
_entry.id   AF-A0A2E9XEM9-F1
#
_cell.length_a   1.000
_cell.length_b   1.000
_cell.length_c   1.000
_cell.angle_alpha   90.00
_cell.angle_beta   90.00
_cell.angle_gamma   90.00
#
_symmetry.space_group_name_H-M   'P 1'
#
loop_
_entity.id
_entity.type
_entity.pdbx_description
1 polymer ?
#
loop_
_entity_poly.entity_id
_entity_poly.type
_entity_poly.pdbx_seq_one_letter_code
_entity_poly.pdbx_strand_id
1 'polypeptide(L)'
;MKVLATVAVLSATLMHSDAGDYFLPEKLVYRRGTYQDFLSEKTKALGFWYREAFLCDGKFPSKKRAGGDCDDGDSTLFNGLLCVSGESLGCEAVKNAQAPDGQWWRSPRKKDGFSRYSRNSFSRDMSMGVLLYLVETKDVQAAGKWLAWIEDNKRCILENSAVGCVIYDYTMCHNNHYFGCSITPVMWGIMREVWAYLGLPMHSMMRSKIVEISDRGLVAGTRFITPDGYQLHLAGVKSLLKRIMNVRHSQQDALNEVLLERQPDNIFFRYLTAQPHQEIYREIISTCPSEETFSGDLNQWAWERDTREAAWSSSMLWDCIFISNLLDRH
;
A
#
# COMPACT_ATOMS: atom_id res chain seq x y z
N MET A 1 -8.07 48.49 -41.25
CA MET A 1 -7.00 47.72 -40.59
C MET A 1 -7.23 46.25 -40.86
N LYS A 2 -6.47 45.66 -41.79
CA LYS A 2 -6.47 44.23 -42.11
C LYS A 2 -5.26 43.62 -41.41
N VAL A 3 -5.48 42.69 -40.49
CA VAL A 3 -4.40 41.88 -39.90
C VAL A 3 -4.41 40.53 -40.61
N LEU A 4 -3.36 40.30 -41.39
CA LEU A 4 -3.08 39.07 -42.12
C LEU A 4 -2.60 37.99 -41.14
N ALA A 5 -3.22 36.82 -41.21
CA ALA A 5 -2.80 35.61 -40.52
C ALA A 5 -1.62 34.97 -41.27
N THR A 6 -0.50 34.78 -40.59
CA THR A 6 0.65 34.01 -41.09
C THR A 6 0.57 32.60 -40.51
N VAL A 7 0.31 31.62 -41.37
CA VAL A 7 0.39 30.19 -41.04
C VAL A 7 1.85 29.78 -41.19
N ALA A 8 2.49 29.43 -40.07
CA ALA A 8 3.81 28.82 -40.05
C ALA A 8 3.67 27.28 -40.18
N VAL A 9 4.26 26.73 -41.23
CA VAL A 9 4.41 25.29 -41.45
C VAL A 9 5.57 24.80 -40.61
N LEU A 10 5.29 24.04 -39.56
CA LEU A 10 6.30 23.29 -38.80
C LEU A 10 6.66 22.02 -39.57
N SER A 11 7.87 22.00 -40.14
CA SER A 11 8.49 20.80 -40.70
C SER A 11 8.82 19.82 -39.57
N ALA A 12 8.41 18.57 -39.75
CA ALA A 12 8.78 17.46 -38.88
C ALA A 12 10.25 17.08 -39.12
N THR A 13 11.13 17.49 -38.20
CA THR A 13 12.50 16.99 -38.15
C THR A 13 12.49 15.61 -37.49
N LEU A 14 12.68 14.56 -38.29
CA LEU A 14 12.96 13.20 -37.84
C LEU A 14 14.28 13.18 -37.05
N MET A 15 14.18 13.17 -35.72
CA MET A 15 15.31 12.82 -34.85
C MET A 15 15.52 11.30 -34.95
N HIS A 16 16.60 10.90 -35.63
CA HIS A 16 17.18 9.57 -35.47
C HIS A 16 17.79 9.51 -34.08
N SER A 17 17.15 8.79 -33.15
CA SER A 17 17.76 8.44 -31.88
C SER A 17 18.74 7.29 -32.12
N ASP A 18 20.03 7.55 -31.93
CA ASP A 18 21.06 6.54 -31.83
C ASP A 18 20.66 5.55 -30.73
N ALA A 19 20.40 4.30 -31.14
CA ALA A 19 20.23 3.17 -30.25
C ALA A 19 21.59 2.88 -29.61
N GLY A 20 21.83 3.48 -28.45
CA GLY A 20 22.92 3.09 -27.57
C GLY A 20 22.72 1.64 -27.16
N ASP A 21 23.72 0.81 -27.44
CA ASP A 21 23.85 -0.55 -26.93
C ASP A 21 23.84 -0.52 -25.39
N TYR A 22 22.66 -0.70 -24.80
CA TYR A 22 22.56 -1.07 -23.40
C TYR A 22 23.11 -2.49 -23.27
N PHE A 23 24.31 -2.59 -22.68
CA PHE A 23 24.85 -3.81 -22.12
C PHE A 23 23.81 -4.38 -21.13
N LEU A 24 22.98 -5.31 -21.61
CA LEU A 24 22.22 -6.18 -20.73
C LEU A 24 23.25 -7.08 -20.03
N PRO A 25 23.33 -7.09 -18.69
CA PRO A 25 24.17 -8.03 -17.98
C PRO A 25 23.82 -9.45 -18.45
N GLU A 26 24.84 -10.30 -18.61
CA GLU A 26 24.75 -11.67 -19.09
C GLU A 26 23.40 -12.30 -18.74
N LYS A 27 22.55 -12.49 -19.75
CA LYS A 27 21.32 -13.25 -19.62
C LYS A 27 21.71 -14.57 -18.99
N LEU A 28 21.37 -14.75 -17.71
CA LEU A 28 21.32 -16.05 -17.07
C LEU A 28 20.61 -16.99 -18.05
N VAL A 29 21.38 -17.86 -18.71
CA VAL A 29 20.87 -18.91 -19.58
C VAL A 29 20.23 -19.92 -18.64
N TYR A 30 19.03 -19.59 -18.16
CA TYR A 30 18.26 -20.48 -17.33
C TYR A 30 17.83 -21.63 -18.23
N ARG A 31 18.27 -22.85 -17.89
CA ARG A 31 17.80 -24.07 -18.56
C ARG A 31 16.27 -24.02 -18.60
N ARG A 32 15.67 -24.36 -19.75
CA ARG A 32 14.21 -24.52 -19.87
C ARG A 32 13.76 -25.64 -18.91
N GLY A 33 13.52 -25.31 -17.66
CA GLY A 33 12.79 -26.15 -16.72
C GLY A 33 11.37 -26.33 -17.22
N THR A 34 10.78 -27.47 -16.88
CA THR A 34 9.37 -27.73 -17.17
C THR A 34 8.48 -26.85 -16.27
N TYR A 35 7.21 -26.69 -16.65
CA TYR A 35 6.22 -26.04 -15.78
C TYR A 35 6.09 -26.74 -14.41
N GLN A 36 6.32 -28.06 -14.36
CA GLN A 36 6.32 -28.83 -13.12
C GLN A 36 7.50 -28.46 -12.21
N ASP A 37 8.68 -28.23 -12.78
CA ASP A 37 9.85 -27.79 -12.01
C ASP A 37 9.57 -26.43 -11.35
N PHE A 38 8.97 -25.51 -12.11
CA PHE A 38 8.56 -24.20 -11.59
C PHE A 38 7.55 -24.31 -10.43
N LEU A 39 6.52 -25.16 -10.56
CA LEU A 39 5.53 -25.37 -9.49
C LEU A 39 6.17 -25.99 -8.24
N SER A 40 7.11 -26.91 -8.42
CA SER A 40 7.87 -27.52 -7.33
C SER A 40 8.71 -26.50 -6.57
N GLU A 41 9.45 -25.65 -7.29
CA GLU A 41 10.24 -24.57 -6.70
C GLU A 41 9.38 -23.57 -5.94
N LYS A 42 8.26 -23.14 -6.54
CA LYS A 42 7.30 -22.25 -5.88
C LYS A 42 6.76 -22.88 -4.59
N THR A 43 6.38 -24.16 -4.63
CA THR A 43 5.86 -24.88 -3.46
C THR A 43 6.91 -24.97 -2.36
N LYS A 44 8.16 -25.28 -2.70
CA LYS A 44 9.29 -25.30 -1.76
C LYS A 44 9.49 -23.92 -1.12
N ALA A 45 9.51 -22.86 -1.92
CA ALA A 45 9.71 -21.49 -1.45
C ALA A 45 8.60 -21.04 -0.49
N LEU A 46 7.32 -21.24 -0.87
CA LEU A 46 6.19 -20.93 0.02
C LEU A 46 6.25 -21.71 1.33
N GLY A 47 6.55 -23.01 1.27
CA GLY A 47 6.68 -23.85 2.47
C GLY A 47 7.79 -23.39 3.41
N PHE A 48 8.88 -22.86 2.87
CA PHE A 48 9.93 -22.21 3.64
C PHE A 48 9.43 -20.90 4.26
N TRP A 49 8.85 -19.98 3.47
CA TRP A 49 8.40 -18.69 3.97
C TRP A 49 7.37 -18.81 5.08
N TYR A 50 6.33 -19.64 4.93
CA TYR A 50 5.31 -19.80 5.98
C TYR A 50 5.89 -20.38 7.28
N ARG A 51 6.93 -21.20 7.20
CA ARG A 51 7.57 -21.79 8.38
C ARG A 51 8.42 -20.78 9.14
N GLU A 52 9.16 -19.95 8.42
CA GLU A 52 10.12 -19.01 9.02
C GLU A 52 9.55 -17.60 9.26
N ALA A 53 8.41 -17.25 8.63
CA ALA A 53 7.81 -15.93 8.76
C ALA A 53 7.40 -15.63 10.21
N PHE A 54 7.68 -14.41 10.66
CA PHE A 54 7.48 -14.03 12.06
C PHE A 54 6.00 -13.77 12.38
N LEU A 55 5.49 -14.45 13.41
CA LEU A 55 4.19 -14.18 14.02
C LEU A 55 4.39 -13.53 15.39
N CYS A 56 3.84 -12.34 15.57
CA CYS A 56 3.82 -11.68 16.87
C CYS A 56 2.96 -12.48 17.86
N ASP A 57 3.54 -12.87 18.99
CA ASP A 57 2.92 -13.71 20.02
C ASP A 57 2.30 -15.01 19.45
N GLY A 58 2.77 -15.49 18.30
CA GLY A 58 2.18 -16.63 17.58
C GLY A 58 0.78 -16.36 17.00
N LYS A 59 0.35 -15.10 16.90
CA LYS A 59 -1.04 -14.73 16.56
C LYS A 59 -1.21 -14.02 15.24
N PHE A 60 -0.32 -13.09 14.88
CA PHE A 60 -0.49 -12.28 13.68
C PHE A 60 0.83 -11.93 12.97
N PRO A 61 0.83 -11.79 11.63
CA PRO A 61 1.97 -11.33 10.85
C PRO A 61 2.53 -9.98 11.33
N SER A 62 3.84 -9.92 11.59
CA SER A 62 4.51 -8.72 12.07
C SER A 62 5.99 -8.70 11.70
N LYS A 63 6.63 -7.52 11.74
CA LYS A 63 8.09 -7.41 11.67
C LYS A 63 8.69 -7.69 13.04
N LYS A 64 9.94 -8.14 13.06
CA LYS A 64 10.72 -8.36 14.27
C LYS A 64 11.62 -7.15 14.55
N ARG A 65 11.62 -6.62 15.77
CA ARG A 65 12.55 -5.56 16.21
C ARG A 65 13.91 -6.14 16.55
N ALA A 66 14.92 -5.25 16.62
CA ALA A 66 16.16 -5.56 17.30
C ALA A 66 15.84 -5.96 18.76
N GLY A 67 16.15 -7.20 19.13
CA GLY A 67 15.77 -7.81 20.42
C GLY A 67 14.64 -8.85 20.35
N GLY A 68 14.04 -9.04 19.18
CA GLY A 68 13.07 -10.12 18.93
C GLY A 68 11.63 -9.81 19.30
N ASP A 69 11.35 -8.63 19.84
CA ASP A 69 9.99 -8.14 20.09
C ASP A 69 9.26 -7.82 18.78
N CYS A 70 7.92 -7.79 18.82
CA CYS A 70 7.13 -7.42 17.66
C CYS A 70 7.26 -5.93 17.35
N ASP A 71 7.27 -5.61 16.07
CA ASP A 71 7.08 -4.24 15.61
C ASP A 71 5.62 -3.94 15.32
N ASP A 72 5.02 -3.13 16.18
CA ASP A 72 3.66 -2.63 15.99
C ASP A 72 3.55 -1.54 14.91
N GLY A 73 4.68 -1.05 14.37
CA GLY A 73 4.82 0.09 13.45
C GLY A 73 3.65 0.28 12.50
N ASP A 74 3.67 -0.45 11.37
CA ASP A 74 2.66 -0.41 10.31
C ASP A 74 1.96 -1.77 10.14
N SER A 75 1.80 -2.50 11.25
CA SER A 75 1.26 -3.87 11.24
C SER A 75 -0.14 -3.91 10.61
N THR A 76 -1.03 -2.95 10.88
CA THR A 76 -2.36 -2.88 10.24
C THR A 76 -2.27 -2.66 8.73
N LEU A 77 -1.30 -1.89 8.21
CA LEU A 77 -1.10 -1.74 6.77
C LEU A 77 -0.74 -3.08 6.12
N PHE A 78 0.31 -3.72 6.63
CA PHE A 78 0.83 -4.97 6.08
C PHE A 78 -0.18 -6.12 6.17
N ASN A 79 -0.92 -6.20 7.27
CA ASN A 79 -1.98 -7.20 7.42
C ASN A 79 -3.17 -6.94 6.49
N GLY A 80 -3.47 -5.68 6.15
CA GLY A 80 -4.45 -5.35 5.12
C GLY A 80 -4.01 -5.80 3.72
N LEU A 81 -2.72 -5.68 3.41
CA LEU A 81 -2.13 -6.21 2.16
C LEU A 81 -2.21 -7.73 2.10
N LEU A 82 -1.84 -8.42 3.18
CA LEU A 82 -1.98 -9.87 3.30
C LEU A 82 -3.44 -10.29 3.13
N CYS A 83 -4.38 -9.58 3.75
CA CYS A 83 -5.81 -9.88 3.64
C CYS A 83 -6.29 -9.88 2.18
N VAL A 84 -5.98 -8.83 1.41
CA VAL A 84 -6.38 -8.78 -0.01
C VAL A 84 -5.66 -9.80 -0.88
N SER A 85 -4.46 -10.25 -0.49
CA SER A 85 -3.81 -11.37 -1.16
C SER A 85 -4.46 -12.73 -0.86
N GLY A 86 -5.40 -12.80 0.09
CA GLY A 86 -6.08 -14.03 0.50
C GLY A 86 -5.48 -14.71 1.73
N GLU A 87 -4.53 -14.05 2.42
CA GLU A 87 -3.99 -14.56 3.68
C GLU A 87 -4.94 -14.21 4.84
N SER A 88 -5.64 -15.22 5.34
CA SER A 88 -6.66 -15.10 6.38
C SER A 88 -6.13 -14.50 7.69
N LEU A 89 -4.88 -14.79 8.06
CA LEU A 89 -4.25 -14.23 9.27
C LEU A 89 -4.14 -12.70 9.17
N GLY A 90 -3.92 -12.17 7.96
CA GLY A 90 -3.92 -10.74 7.70
C GLY A 90 -5.29 -10.10 7.97
N CYS A 91 -6.36 -10.71 7.47
CA CYS A 91 -7.72 -10.22 7.70
C CYS A 91 -8.08 -10.22 9.19
N GLU A 92 -7.80 -11.32 9.89
CA GLU A 92 -8.08 -11.43 11.33
C GLU A 92 -7.24 -10.44 12.14
N ALA A 93 -5.99 -10.17 11.75
CA ALA A 93 -5.18 -9.16 12.42
C ALA A 93 -5.77 -7.74 12.27
N VAL A 94 -6.20 -7.33 11.07
CA VAL A 94 -6.82 -6.00 10.89
C VAL A 94 -8.14 -5.89 11.65
N LYS A 95 -8.98 -6.92 11.60
CA LYS A 95 -10.22 -7.00 12.37
C LYS A 95 -9.96 -6.88 13.87
N ASN A 96 -9.00 -7.65 14.39
CA ASN A 96 -8.65 -7.66 15.80
C ASN A 96 -7.92 -6.38 16.26
N ALA A 97 -7.48 -5.53 15.34
CA ALA A 97 -6.95 -4.20 15.64
C ALA A 97 -8.05 -3.14 15.86
N GLN A 98 -9.33 -3.43 15.57
CA GLN A 98 -10.43 -2.53 15.90
C GLN A 98 -10.87 -2.68 17.36
N ALA A 99 -10.94 -1.57 18.08
CA ALA A 99 -11.49 -1.50 19.42
C ALA A 99 -13.04 -1.48 19.41
N PRO A 100 -13.69 -1.81 20.55
CA PRO A 100 -15.15 -1.80 20.63
C PRO A 100 -15.82 -0.46 20.30
N ASP A 101 -15.12 0.66 20.51
CA ASP A 101 -15.56 2.02 20.20
C ASP A 101 -15.42 2.39 18.71
N GLY A 102 -14.86 1.50 17.88
CA GLY A 102 -14.64 1.73 16.45
C GLY A 102 -13.25 2.26 16.10
N GLN A 103 -12.41 2.58 17.07
CA GLN A 103 -11.03 3.00 16.81
C GLN A 103 -10.23 1.85 16.20
N TRP A 104 -9.51 2.10 15.11
CA TRP A 104 -8.44 1.20 14.69
C TRP A 104 -7.11 1.56 15.34
N TRP A 105 -6.40 0.51 15.76
CA TRP A 105 -5.04 0.59 16.27
C TRP A 105 -4.04 0.13 15.23
N ARG A 106 -2.78 0.53 15.41
CA ARG A 106 -1.68 0.15 14.50
C ARG A 106 -1.37 -1.35 14.47
N SER A 107 -1.80 -2.08 15.50
CA SER A 107 -1.71 -3.53 15.62
C SER A 107 -2.75 -4.05 16.62
N PRO A 108 -3.09 -5.35 16.60
CA PRO A 108 -3.92 -5.98 17.64
C PRO A 108 -3.36 -5.79 19.05
N ARG A 109 -2.04 -5.93 19.21
CA ARG A 109 -1.37 -5.83 20.51
C ARG A 109 -1.51 -4.45 21.15
N LYS A 110 -1.49 -3.37 20.36
CA LYS A 110 -1.69 -2.00 20.85
C LYS A 110 -3.10 -1.77 21.37
N LYS A 111 -4.11 -2.30 20.68
CA LYS A 111 -5.52 -2.27 21.13
C LYS A 111 -5.66 -2.89 22.53
N ASP A 112 -4.99 -4.03 22.76
CA ASP A 112 -5.09 -4.82 24.00
C ASP A 112 -4.38 -4.20 25.22
N GLY A 113 -3.79 -3.01 25.11
CA GLY A 113 -3.21 -2.31 26.26
C GLY A 113 -1.69 -2.11 26.18
N PHE A 114 -1.00 -2.80 25.28
CA PHE A 114 0.46 -2.72 25.20
C PHE A 114 0.90 -1.31 24.80
N SER A 115 1.38 -0.53 25.77
CA SER A 115 1.82 0.83 25.53
C SER A 115 0.72 1.69 24.85
N ARG A 116 -0.50 1.66 25.41
CA ARG A 116 -1.60 2.60 25.05
C ARG A 116 -1.18 4.07 25.15
N TYR A 117 -0.22 4.37 26.01
CA TYR A 117 0.40 5.69 26.15
C TYR A 117 1.47 6.00 25.10
N SER A 118 1.73 5.10 24.14
CA SER A 118 2.60 5.44 23.02
C SER A 118 2.02 6.63 22.25
N ARG A 119 2.93 7.53 21.84
CA ARG A 119 2.58 8.81 21.23
C ARG A 119 1.81 8.68 19.91
N ASN A 120 1.77 7.49 19.30
CA ASN A 120 1.17 7.25 18.00
C ASN A 120 0.30 5.98 18.05
N SER A 121 -1.02 6.09 18.22
CA SER A 121 -1.91 4.89 18.23
C SER A 121 -2.19 4.36 16.82
N PHE A 122 -2.21 5.25 15.83
CA PHE A 122 -2.55 4.96 14.43
C PHE A 122 -1.95 6.02 13.50
N SER A 123 -1.82 5.74 12.20
CA SER A 123 -1.36 6.68 11.17
C SER A 123 -2.29 6.64 9.95
N ARG A 124 -2.15 7.64 9.08
CA ARG A 124 -2.80 7.66 7.77
C ARG A 124 -2.32 6.51 6.86
N ASP A 125 -1.16 5.93 7.11
CA ASP A 125 -0.62 4.86 6.27
C ASP A 125 -1.33 3.54 6.61
N MET A 126 -1.55 3.28 7.90
CA MET A 126 -2.34 2.14 8.39
C MET A 126 -3.80 2.19 7.96
N SER A 127 -4.35 3.38 7.71
CA SER A 127 -5.72 3.50 7.21
C SER A 127 -5.86 2.87 5.83
N MET A 128 -4.80 2.81 5.01
CA MET A 128 -4.83 2.06 3.75
C MET A 128 -5.02 0.56 3.99
N GLY A 129 -4.41 -0.01 5.04
CA GLY A 129 -4.64 -1.40 5.44
C GLY A 129 -6.07 -1.68 5.86
N VAL A 130 -6.68 -0.75 6.62
CA VAL A 130 -8.10 -0.83 6.97
C VAL A 130 -8.98 -0.79 5.73
N LEU A 131 -8.71 0.10 4.78
CA LEU A 131 -9.50 0.21 3.55
C LEU A 131 -9.39 -1.04 2.67
N LEU A 132 -8.19 -1.63 2.56
CA LEU A 132 -7.98 -2.93 1.89
C LEU A 132 -8.81 -4.04 2.57
N TYR A 133 -8.73 -4.15 3.90
CA TYR A 133 -9.53 -5.10 4.68
C TYR A 133 -11.03 -4.92 4.45
N LEU A 134 -11.53 -3.69 4.47
CA LEU A 134 -12.95 -3.40 4.28
C LEU A 134 -13.43 -3.76 2.87
N VAL A 135 -12.61 -3.48 1.85
CA VAL A 135 -12.91 -3.85 0.46
C VAL A 135 -12.94 -5.37 0.27
N GLU A 136 -11.98 -6.10 0.85
CA GLU A 136 -11.90 -7.56 0.76
C GLU A 136 -13.05 -8.24 1.51
N THR A 137 -13.26 -7.86 2.77
CA THR A 137 -14.17 -8.59 3.68
C THR A 137 -15.60 -8.07 3.64
N LYS A 138 -15.83 -6.89 3.05
CA LYS A 138 -17.13 -6.22 3.03
C LYS A 138 -17.70 -5.99 4.44
N ASP A 139 -16.85 -5.80 5.45
CA ASP A 139 -17.28 -5.56 6.82
C ASP A 139 -17.88 -4.14 7.00
N VAL A 140 -19.12 -4.00 6.56
CA VAL A 140 -19.90 -2.77 6.64
C VAL A 140 -20.14 -2.31 8.09
N GLN A 141 -20.16 -3.24 9.04
CA GLN A 141 -20.33 -2.89 10.45
C GLN A 141 -19.07 -2.22 11.00
N ALA A 142 -17.89 -2.80 10.72
CA ALA A 142 -16.62 -2.23 11.12
C ALA A 142 -16.38 -0.86 10.47
N ALA A 143 -16.72 -0.71 9.18
CA ALA A 143 -16.66 0.57 8.47
C ALA A 143 -17.54 1.65 9.15
N GLY A 144 -18.79 1.29 9.49
CA GLY A 144 -19.72 2.19 10.17
C GLY A 144 -19.22 2.63 11.55
N LYS A 145 -18.72 1.70 12.36
CA LYS A 145 -18.14 2.00 13.68
C LYS A 145 -16.96 2.97 13.60
N TRP A 146 -16.10 2.80 12.61
CA TRP A 146 -14.94 3.68 12.45
C TRP A 146 -15.30 5.08 11.99
N LEU A 147 -16.25 5.21 11.06
CA LEU A 147 -16.72 6.53 10.67
C LEU A 147 -17.40 7.24 11.85
N ALA A 148 -18.19 6.53 12.65
CA ALA A 148 -18.75 7.09 13.88
C ALA A 148 -17.65 7.54 14.86
N TRP A 149 -16.64 6.71 15.08
CA TRP A 149 -15.50 7.06 15.92
C TRP A 149 -14.74 8.30 15.41
N ILE A 150 -14.52 8.41 14.08
CA ILE A 150 -13.89 9.59 13.46
C ILE A 150 -14.72 10.85 13.72
N GLU A 151 -16.05 10.76 13.64
CA GLU A 151 -16.95 11.88 13.92
C GLU A 151 -16.90 12.30 15.38
N ASP A 152 -16.86 11.34 16.30
CA ASP A 152 -16.82 11.59 17.74
C ASP A 152 -15.44 12.10 18.21
N ASN A 153 -14.37 11.79 17.45
CA ASN A 153 -13.00 12.17 17.77
C ASN A 153 -12.45 13.33 16.90
N LYS A 154 -13.32 14.10 16.25
CA LYS A 154 -12.91 15.33 15.55
C LYS A 154 -12.49 16.41 16.53
N ARG A 155 -11.53 17.24 16.13
CA ARG A 155 -10.95 18.30 16.96
C ARG A 155 -11.32 19.66 16.41
N CYS A 156 -11.63 20.62 17.27
CA CYS A 156 -11.80 21.98 16.80
C CYS A 156 -10.43 22.62 16.49
N ILE A 157 -10.22 23.07 15.24
CA ILE A 157 -9.02 23.85 14.86
C ILE A 157 -9.28 25.34 14.98
N LEU A 158 -10.50 25.77 14.64
CA LEU A 158 -10.89 27.17 14.67
C LEU A 158 -12.20 27.33 15.43
N GLU A 159 -12.13 28.00 16.57
CA GLU A 159 -13.28 28.30 17.41
C GLU A 159 -13.66 29.77 17.29
N ASN A 160 -14.97 30.03 17.28
CA ASN A 160 -15.55 31.35 17.34
C ASN A 160 -16.44 31.43 18.58
N SER A 161 -16.25 32.46 19.40
CA SER A 161 -16.96 32.59 20.68
C SER A 161 -18.48 32.69 20.55
N ALA A 162 -19.02 33.10 19.39
CA ALA A 162 -20.46 33.24 19.18
C ALA A 162 -21.13 31.97 18.62
N VAL A 163 -20.44 31.19 17.79
CA VAL A 163 -21.01 30.03 17.08
C VAL A 163 -20.38 28.68 17.45
N GLY A 164 -19.39 28.69 18.34
CA GLY A 164 -18.60 27.52 18.70
C GLY A 164 -17.58 27.15 17.62
N CYS A 165 -17.38 25.86 17.42
CA CYS A 165 -16.35 25.40 16.47
C CYS A 165 -16.76 25.62 15.01
N VAL A 166 -15.91 26.33 14.26
CA VAL A 166 -16.11 26.68 12.84
C VAL A 166 -15.43 25.67 11.92
N ILE A 167 -14.24 25.19 12.29
CA ILE A 167 -13.45 24.24 11.48
C ILE A 167 -13.03 23.07 12.34
N TYR A 168 -13.37 21.87 11.88
CA TYR A 168 -12.98 20.62 12.51
C TYR A 168 -11.83 19.96 11.75
N ASP A 169 -10.85 19.43 12.49
CA ASP A 169 -9.93 18.40 12.03
C ASP A 169 -10.54 17.03 12.28
N TYR A 170 -10.64 16.21 11.26
CA TYR A 170 -11.00 14.81 11.44
C TYR A 170 -9.73 14.00 11.60
N THR A 171 -9.68 13.13 12.62
CA THR A 171 -8.48 12.36 12.94
C THR A 171 -8.80 10.88 13.06
N MET A 172 -7.85 10.04 12.69
CA MET A 172 -7.91 8.58 12.80
C MET A 172 -7.21 8.06 14.08
N CYS A 173 -6.77 8.96 14.97
CA CYS A 173 -6.05 8.62 16.20
C CYS A 173 -6.31 9.64 17.31
N HIS A 174 -6.23 9.21 18.59
CA HIS A 174 -6.33 10.13 19.73
C HIS A 174 -5.05 10.95 19.91
N ASN A 175 -3.90 10.29 19.79
CA ASN A 175 -2.60 10.86 20.11
C ASN A 175 -1.93 11.29 18.80
N ASN A 176 -2.25 12.50 18.35
CA ASN A 176 -1.73 13.04 17.09
C ASN A 176 -0.59 14.03 17.35
N HIS A 177 0.63 13.52 17.53
CA HIS A 177 1.76 14.39 17.87
C HIS A 177 2.25 15.29 16.72
N TYR A 178 1.84 15.06 15.46
CA TYR A 178 2.36 15.79 14.28
C TYR A 178 1.41 15.80 13.06
N PHE A 179 0.09 15.85 13.27
CA PHE A 179 -0.90 15.74 12.17
C PHE A 179 -0.83 14.43 11.36
N GLY A 180 -0.08 13.42 11.82
CA GLY A 180 0.18 12.17 11.11
C GLY A 180 -1.05 11.27 10.93
N CYS A 181 -2.14 11.54 11.67
CA CYS A 181 -3.42 10.84 11.54
C CYS A 181 -4.59 11.76 11.15
N SER A 182 -4.32 13.00 10.73
CA SER A 182 -5.36 13.88 10.20
C SER A 182 -5.82 13.41 8.81
N ILE A 183 -7.13 13.45 8.58
CA ILE A 183 -7.74 12.99 7.33
C ILE A 183 -7.64 14.09 6.28
N THR A 184 -6.77 13.89 5.30
CA THR A 184 -6.57 14.85 4.19
C THR A 184 -7.69 14.73 3.15
N PRO A 185 -7.86 15.73 2.26
CA PRO A 185 -8.79 15.60 1.13
C PRO A 185 -8.57 14.35 0.28
N VAL A 186 -7.30 13.97 0.04
CA VAL A 186 -6.97 12.72 -0.69
C VAL A 186 -7.49 11.50 0.06
N MET A 187 -7.33 11.43 1.39
CA MET A 187 -7.83 10.30 2.17
C MET A 187 -9.36 10.24 2.16
N TRP A 188 -10.05 11.38 2.26
CA TRP A 188 -11.50 11.43 2.10
C TRP A 188 -11.97 10.96 0.71
N GLY A 189 -11.18 11.20 -0.34
CA GLY A 189 -11.44 10.68 -1.69
C GLY A 189 -11.36 9.17 -1.79
N ILE A 190 -10.33 8.59 -1.21
CA ILE A 190 -10.18 7.13 -1.17
C ILE A 190 -11.31 6.52 -0.33
N MET A 191 -11.63 7.11 0.83
CA MET A 191 -12.76 6.65 1.64
C MET A 191 -14.09 6.78 0.89
N ARG A 192 -14.32 7.85 0.12
CA ARG A 192 -15.52 8.00 -0.72
C ARG A 192 -15.68 6.81 -1.67
N GLU A 193 -14.61 6.42 -2.37
CA GLU A 193 -14.63 5.30 -3.32
C GLU A 193 -14.95 3.98 -2.61
N VAL A 194 -14.29 3.72 -1.47
CA VAL A 194 -14.55 2.51 -0.67
C VAL A 194 -15.98 2.48 -0.13
N TRP A 195 -16.49 3.61 0.37
CA TRP A 195 -17.88 3.68 0.87
C TRP A 195 -18.89 3.46 -0.25
N ALA A 196 -18.66 4.04 -1.42
CA ALA A 196 -19.50 3.80 -2.59
C ALA A 196 -19.46 2.32 -3.01
N TYR A 197 -18.27 1.71 -3.03
CA TYR A 197 -18.07 0.29 -3.33
C TYR A 197 -18.77 -0.65 -2.32
N LEU A 198 -18.89 -0.24 -1.06
CA LEU A 198 -19.59 -0.96 0.00
C LEU A 198 -21.10 -0.64 0.07
N GLY A 199 -21.60 0.29 -0.74
CA GLY A 199 -23.01 0.73 -0.67
C GLY A 199 -23.35 1.49 0.61
N LEU A 200 -22.38 2.12 1.27
CA LEU A 200 -22.54 2.85 2.52
C LEU A 200 -22.91 4.32 2.28
N PRO A 201 -23.66 4.96 3.22
CA PRO A 201 -23.94 6.38 3.12
C PRO A 201 -22.65 7.21 3.25
N MET A 202 -22.44 8.14 2.31
CA MET A 202 -21.24 8.98 2.31
C MET A 202 -21.27 10.02 3.44
N HIS A 203 -20.11 10.29 4.03
CA HIS A 203 -19.93 11.42 4.93
C HIS A 203 -19.94 12.76 4.18
N SER A 204 -20.24 13.87 4.87
CA SER A 204 -20.24 15.21 4.27
C SER A 204 -18.90 15.58 3.64
N MET A 205 -17.78 15.22 4.30
CA MET A 205 -16.43 15.46 3.80
C MET A 205 -16.12 14.66 2.53
N MET A 206 -16.62 13.42 2.43
CA MET A 206 -16.49 12.59 1.23
C MET A 206 -17.20 13.21 0.02
N ARG A 207 -18.29 13.97 0.23
CA ARG A 207 -19.04 14.64 -0.85
C ARG A 207 -18.45 15.99 -1.29
N SER A 208 -17.39 16.46 -0.64
CA SER A 208 -16.87 17.81 -0.91
C SER A 208 -16.14 17.90 -2.26
N LYS A 209 -16.23 19.04 -2.95
CA LYS A 209 -15.56 19.24 -4.26
C LYS A 209 -14.03 19.19 -4.17
N ILE A 210 -13.44 19.51 -3.02
CA ILE A 210 -11.98 19.47 -2.83
C ILE A 210 -11.43 18.04 -2.98
N VAL A 211 -12.24 17.04 -2.65
CA VAL A 211 -11.91 15.63 -2.82
C VAL A 211 -11.73 15.27 -4.30
N GLU A 212 -12.62 15.74 -5.18
CA GLU A 212 -12.56 15.46 -6.63
C GLU A 212 -11.30 16.01 -7.30
N ILE A 213 -10.83 17.17 -6.84
CA ILE A 213 -9.62 17.80 -7.38
C ILE A 213 -8.37 17.02 -6.98
N SER A 214 -8.38 16.46 -5.77
CA SER A 214 -7.21 15.81 -5.18
C SER A 214 -6.77 14.53 -5.91
N ASP A 215 -7.72 13.76 -6.47
CA ASP A 215 -7.43 12.53 -7.22
C ASP A 215 -6.62 12.82 -8.49
N ARG A 216 -6.87 13.96 -9.16
CA ARG A 216 -6.14 14.35 -10.38
C ARG A 216 -4.69 14.71 -10.13
N GLY A 217 -4.36 15.15 -8.91
CA GLY A 217 -3.00 15.48 -8.50
C GLY A 217 -2.13 14.26 -8.19
N LEU A 218 -2.72 13.06 -8.05
CA LEU A 218 -2.00 11.89 -7.56
C LEU A 218 -0.85 11.45 -8.50
N VAL A 219 -1.09 11.39 -9.81
CA VAL A 219 -0.07 10.97 -10.79
C VAL A 219 1.09 11.97 -10.80
N ALA A 220 0.81 13.27 -10.91
CA ALA A 220 1.84 14.31 -10.93
C ALA A 220 2.60 14.39 -9.60
N GLY A 221 1.90 14.32 -8.46
CA GLY A 221 2.51 14.29 -7.14
C GLY A 221 3.38 13.04 -6.93
N THR A 222 2.97 11.89 -7.46
CA THR A 222 3.78 10.66 -7.43
C THR A 222 5.00 10.80 -8.32
N ARG A 223 4.89 11.44 -9.49
CA ARG A 223 6.02 11.61 -10.42
C ARG A 223 7.08 12.56 -9.89
N PHE A 224 6.69 13.70 -9.34
CA PHE A 224 7.62 14.82 -9.11
C PHE A 224 7.91 15.14 -7.65
N ILE A 225 7.07 14.71 -6.70
CA ILE A 225 7.13 15.20 -5.31
C ILE A 225 7.35 14.06 -4.32
N THR A 226 6.72 12.92 -4.56
CA THR A 226 6.72 11.78 -3.62
C THR A 226 8.14 11.21 -3.53
N PRO A 227 8.77 11.07 -2.35
CA PRO A 227 10.06 10.40 -2.23
C PRO A 227 9.95 8.91 -2.55
N ASP A 228 11.07 8.28 -2.93
CA ASP A 228 11.17 6.82 -3.00
C ASP A 228 11.00 6.20 -1.60
N GLY A 229 10.75 4.88 -1.55
CA GLY A 229 10.48 4.15 -0.32
C GLY A 229 9.00 4.20 0.06
N TYR A 230 8.71 4.35 1.37
CA TYR A 230 7.37 4.07 1.89
C TYR A 230 6.27 4.96 1.30
N GLN A 231 6.58 6.21 0.96
CA GLN A 231 5.59 7.11 0.36
C GLN A 231 5.23 6.67 -1.07
N LEU A 232 6.21 6.21 -1.85
CA LEU A 232 5.98 5.64 -3.19
C LEU A 232 5.22 4.31 -3.08
N HIS A 233 5.58 3.47 -2.11
CA HIS A 233 4.86 2.24 -1.81
C HIS A 233 3.37 2.50 -1.55
N LEU A 234 3.03 3.51 -0.74
CA LEU A 234 1.63 3.88 -0.47
C LEU A 234 0.86 4.32 -1.73
N ALA A 235 1.53 4.87 -2.74
CA ALA A 235 0.89 5.12 -4.04
C ALA A 235 0.59 3.80 -4.78
N GLY A 236 1.48 2.82 -4.72
CA GLY A 236 1.22 1.44 -5.18
C GLY A 236 0.06 0.77 -4.45
N VAL A 237 -0.02 0.91 -3.11
CA VAL A 237 -1.13 0.39 -2.31
C VAL A 237 -2.47 0.99 -2.73
N LYS A 238 -2.52 2.30 -3.02
CA LYS A 238 -3.73 2.96 -3.56
C LYS A 238 -4.12 2.39 -4.92
N SER A 239 -3.15 2.13 -5.79
CA SER A 239 -3.44 1.50 -7.09
C SER A 239 -3.98 0.09 -6.92
N LEU A 240 -3.41 -0.71 -6.01
CA LEU A 240 -3.93 -2.04 -5.67
C LEU A 240 -5.38 -1.97 -5.18
N LEU A 241 -5.68 -1.07 -4.25
CA LEU A 241 -7.04 -0.88 -3.72
C LEU A 241 -8.05 -0.58 -4.85
N LYS A 242 -7.70 0.33 -5.77
CA LYS A 242 -8.54 0.65 -6.94
C LYS A 242 -8.73 -0.56 -7.86
N ARG A 243 -7.67 -1.35 -8.09
CA ARG A 243 -7.73 -2.58 -8.89
C ARG A 243 -8.70 -3.60 -8.27
N ILE A 244 -8.65 -3.82 -6.96
CA ILE A 244 -9.54 -4.77 -6.26
C ILE A 244 -11.00 -4.33 -6.33
N MET A 245 -11.27 -3.02 -6.24
CA MET A 245 -12.62 -2.49 -6.43
C MET A 245 -13.09 -2.50 -7.89
N ASN A 246 -12.25 -2.95 -8.83
CA ASN A 246 -12.46 -2.89 -10.28
C ASN A 246 -12.76 -1.46 -10.78
N VAL A 247 -12.16 -0.46 -10.14
CA VAL A 247 -12.28 0.96 -10.50
C VAL A 247 -11.20 1.27 -11.53
N ARG A 248 -11.53 1.14 -12.81
CA ARG A 248 -10.59 1.44 -13.91
C ARG A 248 -10.66 2.92 -14.29
N HIS A 249 -9.51 3.59 -14.19
CA HIS A 249 -9.32 4.95 -14.68
C HIS A 249 -8.00 5.04 -15.43
N SER A 250 -7.93 5.86 -16.50
CA SER A 250 -6.68 6.13 -17.21
C SER A 250 -5.57 6.66 -16.29
N GLN A 251 -5.94 7.30 -15.19
CA GLN A 251 -5.01 7.77 -14.16
C GLN A 251 -4.36 6.63 -13.37
N GLN A 252 -5.00 5.46 -13.27
CA GLN A 252 -4.44 4.30 -12.58
C GLN A 252 -3.32 3.68 -13.41
N ASP A 253 -3.53 3.51 -14.72
CA ASP A 253 -2.49 2.98 -15.62
C ASP A 253 -1.28 3.93 -15.65
N ALA A 254 -1.53 5.24 -15.79
CA ALA A 254 -0.47 6.25 -15.70
C ALA A 254 0.25 6.26 -14.35
N LEU A 255 -0.45 5.99 -13.25
CA LEU A 255 0.19 5.85 -11.93
C LEU A 255 1.08 4.60 -11.89
N ASN A 256 0.62 3.47 -12.41
CA ASN A 256 1.38 2.22 -12.45
C ASN A 256 2.65 2.35 -13.29
N GLU A 257 2.56 3.06 -14.43
CA GLU A 257 3.72 3.39 -15.26
C GLU A 257 4.74 4.23 -14.48
N VAL A 258 4.30 5.28 -13.78
CA VAL A 258 5.20 6.11 -12.95
C VAL A 258 5.84 5.30 -11.83
N LEU A 259 5.09 4.39 -11.18
CA LEU A 259 5.64 3.51 -10.14
C LEU A 259 6.75 2.63 -10.70
N LEU A 260 6.50 1.99 -11.85
CA LEU A 260 7.46 1.13 -12.51
C LEU A 260 8.69 1.89 -13.03
N GLU A 261 8.50 3.08 -13.61
CA GLU A 261 9.59 3.95 -14.09
C GLU A 261 10.55 4.32 -12.95
N ARG A 262 9.99 4.59 -11.76
CA ARG A 262 10.77 5.02 -10.60
C ARG A 262 11.48 3.89 -9.88
N GLN A 263 10.88 2.71 -9.81
CA GLN A 263 11.49 1.53 -9.22
C GLN A 263 11.21 0.29 -10.08
N PRO A 264 11.95 0.13 -11.19
CA PRO A 264 11.71 -0.94 -12.16
C PRO A 264 11.88 -2.34 -11.56
N ASP A 265 12.74 -2.47 -10.54
CA ASP A 265 13.03 -3.72 -9.85
C ASP A 265 12.08 -4.00 -8.67
N ASN A 266 11.10 -3.11 -8.40
CA ASN A 266 10.11 -3.36 -7.35
C ASN A 266 9.03 -4.31 -7.88
N ILE A 267 9.11 -5.58 -7.46
CA ILE A 267 8.21 -6.66 -7.88
C ILE A 267 6.73 -6.29 -7.69
N PHE A 268 6.39 -5.56 -6.62
CA PHE A 268 5.02 -5.11 -6.40
C PHE A 268 4.54 -4.16 -7.49
N PHE A 269 5.38 -3.23 -7.94
CA PHE A 269 5.02 -2.29 -9.01
C PHE A 269 4.95 -2.97 -10.38
N ARG A 270 5.79 -3.98 -10.63
CA ARG A 270 5.69 -4.84 -11.81
C ARG A 270 4.36 -5.60 -11.85
N TYR A 271 3.90 -6.14 -10.73
CA TYR A 271 2.57 -6.76 -10.63
C TYR A 271 1.42 -5.79 -10.99
N LEU A 272 1.54 -4.52 -10.58
CA LEU A 272 0.51 -3.51 -10.88
C LEU A 272 0.40 -3.17 -12.38
N THR A 273 1.46 -3.38 -13.17
CA THR A 273 1.50 -3.09 -14.63
C THR A 273 1.08 -4.27 -15.52
N ALA A 274 0.55 -5.35 -14.93
CA ALA A 274 0.07 -6.54 -15.66
C ALA A 274 1.14 -7.27 -16.51
N GLN A 275 2.39 -7.28 -16.02
CA GLN A 275 3.44 -8.11 -16.63
C GLN A 275 3.13 -9.61 -16.49
N PRO A 276 3.72 -10.48 -17.34
CA PRO A 276 3.48 -11.92 -17.28
C PRO A 276 3.80 -12.49 -15.89
N HIS A 277 2.82 -13.12 -15.23
CA HIS A 277 2.96 -13.60 -13.85
C HIS A 277 4.11 -14.58 -13.67
N GLN A 278 4.43 -15.38 -14.69
CA GLN A 278 5.53 -16.34 -14.62
C GLN A 278 6.90 -15.67 -14.45
N GLU A 279 7.13 -14.50 -15.06
CA GLU A 279 8.39 -13.78 -14.92
C GLU A 279 8.52 -13.19 -13.52
N ILE A 280 7.44 -12.56 -13.03
CA ILE A 280 7.37 -12.02 -11.67
C ILE A 280 7.62 -13.14 -10.65
N TYR A 281 7.03 -14.32 -10.83
CA TYR A 281 7.25 -15.43 -9.92
C TYR A 281 8.70 -15.89 -9.85
N ARG A 282 9.39 -16.02 -10.99
CA ARG A 282 10.79 -16.42 -11.01
C ARG A 282 11.65 -15.41 -10.26
N GLU A 283 11.36 -14.13 -10.44
CA GLU A 283 12.04 -13.05 -9.74
C GLU A 283 11.79 -13.10 -8.23
N ILE A 284 10.55 -13.35 -7.79
CA ILE A 284 10.24 -13.55 -6.37
C ILE A 284 11.08 -14.69 -5.80
N ILE A 285 11.10 -15.85 -6.46
CA ILE A 285 11.89 -17.01 -6.01
C ILE A 285 13.38 -16.67 -5.93
N SER A 286 13.90 -15.85 -6.84
CA SER A 286 15.32 -15.46 -6.83
C SER A 286 15.66 -14.35 -5.83
N THR A 287 14.71 -13.46 -5.53
CA THR A 287 14.94 -12.26 -4.70
C THR A 287 14.61 -12.51 -3.23
N CYS A 288 13.54 -13.25 -2.97
CA CYS A 288 13.12 -13.56 -1.61
C CYS A 288 14.08 -14.56 -0.94
N PRO A 289 14.27 -14.47 0.39
CA PRO A 289 15.12 -15.40 1.11
C PRO A 289 14.71 -16.86 0.88
N SER A 290 15.72 -17.71 0.75
CA SER A 290 15.63 -19.17 0.69
C SER A 290 16.34 -19.79 1.89
N GLU A 291 16.29 -21.11 2.05
CA GLU A 291 17.02 -21.81 3.12
C GLU A 291 18.52 -21.48 3.11
N GLU A 292 19.11 -21.25 1.94
CA GLU A 292 20.53 -20.96 1.76
C GLU A 292 20.89 -19.48 1.98
N THR A 293 19.93 -18.57 1.82
CA THR A 293 20.15 -17.10 1.84
C THR A 293 19.50 -16.41 3.03
N PHE A 294 18.82 -17.15 3.92
CA PHE A 294 18.12 -16.61 5.06
C PHE A 294 19.06 -16.07 6.13
N SER A 295 18.96 -14.76 6.40
CA SER A 295 19.75 -14.07 7.42
C SER A 295 19.22 -14.25 8.84
N GLY A 296 17.94 -14.59 8.99
CA GLY A 296 17.23 -14.56 10.28
C GLY A 296 16.71 -13.17 10.70
N ASP A 297 17.08 -12.13 9.95
CA ASP A 297 16.57 -10.77 10.16
C ASP A 297 15.22 -10.60 9.46
N LEU A 298 14.16 -10.48 10.26
CA LEU A 298 12.76 -10.41 9.80
C LEU A 298 12.17 -9.01 10.03
N ASN A 299 12.93 -7.97 9.71
CA ASN A 299 12.64 -6.60 10.14
C ASN A 299 12.22 -5.64 9.02
N GLN A 300 12.18 -6.11 7.76
CA GLN A 300 11.77 -5.31 6.60
C GLN A 300 10.52 -5.86 5.92
N TRP A 301 9.67 -4.95 5.44
CA TRP A 301 8.73 -5.23 4.37
C TRP A 301 9.40 -4.78 3.06
N ALA A 302 9.97 -5.70 2.28
CA ALA A 302 10.92 -5.35 1.22
C ALA A 302 10.31 -4.42 0.17
N TRP A 303 9.04 -4.61 -0.17
CA TRP A 303 8.35 -3.86 -1.23
C TRP A 303 8.00 -2.41 -0.83
N GLU A 304 8.20 -2.06 0.44
CA GLU A 304 8.03 -0.70 0.96
C GLU A 304 9.30 0.14 0.80
N ARG A 305 10.46 -0.51 0.74
CA ARG A 305 11.77 0.15 0.76
C ARG A 305 12.22 0.57 -0.64
N ASP A 306 13.21 1.45 -0.70
CA ASP A 306 13.91 1.70 -1.95
C ASP A 306 14.68 0.43 -2.36
N THR A 307 14.58 0.02 -3.63
CA THR A 307 15.25 -1.19 -4.12
C THR A 307 16.77 -1.12 -3.94
N ARG A 308 17.35 0.08 -3.90
CA ARG A 308 18.77 0.30 -3.61
C ARG A 308 19.18 -0.11 -2.18
N GLU A 309 18.23 -0.24 -1.26
CA GLU A 309 18.49 -0.65 0.12
C GLU A 309 18.65 -2.17 0.28
N ALA A 310 18.34 -2.96 -0.75
CA ALA A 310 18.38 -4.43 -0.68
C ALA A 310 17.59 -5.03 0.50
N ALA A 311 16.46 -4.41 0.85
CA ALA A 311 15.66 -4.76 2.02
C ALA A 311 15.11 -6.21 2.01
N TRP A 312 15.05 -6.84 0.84
CA TRP A 312 14.68 -8.25 0.69
C TRP A 312 15.62 -9.20 1.45
N SER A 313 16.88 -8.81 1.66
CA SER A 313 17.85 -9.59 2.46
C SER A 313 17.49 -9.70 3.95
N SER A 314 16.62 -8.80 4.43
CA SER A 314 16.06 -8.77 5.80
C SER A 314 14.53 -8.81 5.78
N SER A 315 13.96 -9.39 4.72
CA SER A 315 12.52 -9.53 4.51
C SER A 315 11.88 -10.28 5.68
N MET A 316 10.70 -9.82 6.10
CA MET A 316 9.86 -10.50 7.09
C MET A 316 9.13 -11.73 6.53
N LEU A 317 9.41 -12.09 5.27
CA LEU A 317 8.85 -13.20 4.48
C LEU A 317 7.36 -13.08 4.15
N TRP A 318 6.58 -12.37 4.97
CA TRP A 318 5.17 -12.07 4.68
C TRP A 318 4.97 -11.23 3.43
N ASP A 319 5.92 -10.37 3.10
CA ASP A 319 5.96 -9.62 1.85
C ASP A 319 6.15 -10.55 0.63
N CYS A 320 6.96 -11.60 0.75
CA CYS A 320 7.11 -12.62 -0.29
C CYS A 320 5.85 -13.48 -0.46
N ILE A 321 5.23 -13.86 0.66
CA ILE A 321 3.93 -14.56 0.69
C ILE A 321 2.85 -13.69 0.05
N PHE A 322 2.80 -12.40 0.39
CA PHE A 322 1.83 -11.44 -0.14
C PHE A 322 1.82 -11.39 -1.66
N ILE A 323 2.97 -11.15 -2.30
CA ILE A 323 3.02 -11.07 -3.77
C ILE A 323 2.72 -12.43 -4.41
N SER A 324 3.23 -13.51 -3.84
CA SER A 324 2.94 -14.85 -4.36
C SER A 324 1.45 -15.15 -4.34
N ASN A 325 0.77 -14.87 -3.23
CA ASN A 325 -0.66 -15.07 -3.12
C ASN A 325 -1.45 -14.13 -4.07
N LEU A 326 -0.99 -12.89 -4.28
CA LEU A 326 -1.61 -11.99 -5.27
C LEU A 326 -1.57 -12.56 -6.70
N LEU A 327 -0.43 -13.11 -7.11
CA LEU A 327 -0.24 -13.69 -8.44
C LEU A 327 -1.08 -14.96 -8.66
N ASP A 328 -1.51 -15.62 -7.59
CA ASP A 328 -2.43 -16.77 -7.66
C ASP A 328 -3.91 -16.38 -7.74
N ARG A 329 -4.29 -15.22 -7.20
CA ARG A 329 -5.70 -14.79 -7.18
C ARG A 329 -6.13 -14.00 -8.41
N HIS A 330 -5.22 -13.25 -9.03
CA HIS A 330 -5.53 -12.24 -10.05
C HIS A 330 -4.78 -12.48 -11.35
#